data_AF-A0A9D3SU47-F1
#
_entry.id   AF-A0A9D3SU47-F1
#
_cell.length_a   1.000
_cell.length_b   1.000
_cell.length_c   1.000
_cell.angle_alpha   90.00
_cell.angle_beta   90.00
_cell.angle_gamma   90.00
#
_symmetry.space_group_name_H-M   'P 1'
#
loop_
_entity.id
_entity.type
_entity.pdbx_description
1 polymer ?
#
loop_
_entity_poly.entity_id
_entity_poly.type
_entity_poly.pdbx_seq_one_letter_code
_entity_poly.pdbx_strand_id
1 'polypeptide(L)'
;MEQSKEQRERETHTHLKFTLTFNKGSNMGSTPSKPEFVTVLAKQQVPHGQHFILSCEANTEYVTVSWQKDGQKLDCVEGKHKVRQLGTKCVLEISKAEDADEGNYTITLSNSSGSASCSALVRIIIKEWRTVQWGQNRINSLKTFQICNKVEELRFLLYGPVGVGKSSIINTIRTIFEGRQFVNCLAAPGSTTSHTLCYEQFRFANEEGSFPFAFNDIMGAEEDSGVLTQDIVSALKGHMKEGYTFNPQTPLPINNHYYNQNPTLSDQMHCLVLVMPADRVSMLADNFIKKMKSVREEASRMGIPQVVFMTRVDCACQLTKEDLRNVYKSKKIRENMQKYANELGVPVNRIFPVLNYHEETQMQYEPYLNRIFPVCNYHEETHINEDINYLMLDAFTHVVYWANDYVVKFVSNQFHAE
;
A
#
# COMPACT_ATOMS: atom_id res chain seq x y z
N MET A 1 -1.81 24.90 68.52
CA MET A 1 -0.79 25.87 68.97
C MET A 1 0.49 25.58 68.21
N GLU A 2 0.50 25.88 66.92
CA GLU A 2 0.83 27.23 66.42
C GLU A 2 2.27 27.53 66.79
N GLN A 3 3.20 27.45 65.85
CA GLN A 3 3.31 28.37 64.72
C GLN A 3 3.67 27.60 63.43
N SER A 4 2.77 27.50 62.45
CA SER A 4 2.67 28.39 61.27
C SER A 4 3.93 28.29 60.36
N LYS A 5 3.94 27.50 59.28
CA LYS A 5 3.20 27.71 58.00
C LYS A 5 3.18 29.19 57.58
N GLU A 6 4.14 29.54 56.73
CA GLU A 6 4.17 30.62 55.72
C GLU A 6 5.65 30.65 55.27
N GLN A 7 6.11 30.38 54.05
CA GLN A 7 5.58 30.40 52.67
C GLN A 7 6.34 29.28 51.92
N ARG A 8 5.72 28.32 51.23
CA ARG A 8 5.33 28.40 49.80
C ARG A 8 6.23 29.31 48.95
N GLU A 9 7.09 28.73 48.12
CA GLU A 9 7.01 28.85 46.65
C GLU A 9 8.20 28.19 45.92
N ARG A 10 7.84 27.44 44.85
CA ARG A 10 8.63 27.00 43.68
C ARG A 10 9.53 25.76 43.88
N GLU A 11 9.22 24.60 43.29
CA GLU A 11 9.43 24.25 41.86
C GLU A 11 10.89 24.53 41.46
N THR A 12 11.71 23.68 40.86
CA THR A 12 11.53 22.53 39.96
C THR A 12 12.94 22.04 39.59
N HIS A 13 13.06 20.79 39.11
CA HIS A 13 14.09 20.33 38.16
C HIS A 13 15.58 20.42 38.54
N THR A 14 16.23 19.25 38.61
CA THR A 14 17.56 19.15 37.98
C THR A 14 17.77 17.75 37.41
N HIS A 15 17.52 17.65 36.10
CA HIS A 15 18.06 16.61 35.23
C HIS A 15 19.58 16.53 35.42
N LEU A 16 20.09 15.33 35.71
CA LEU A 16 21.51 15.01 35.64
C LEU A 16 21.98 15.18 34.18
N LYS A 17 22.52 16.36 33.87
CA LYS A 17 23.33 16.58 32.66
C LYS A 17 24.62 15.78 32.81
N PHE A 18 24.71 14.63 32.14
CA PHE A 18 26.01 14.03 31.84
C PHE A 18 26.66 14.83 30.70
N THR A 19 27.39 15.89 31.06
CA THR A 19 28.36 16.54 30.18
C THR A 19 29.73 16.00 30.60
N LEU A 20 30.35 15.17 29.76
CA LEU A 20 31.73 14.73 29.98
C LEU A 20 32.67 15.88 29.62
N THR A 21 33.18 16.60 30.61
CA THR A 21 34.26 17.59 30.46
C THR A 21 35.58 16.94 30.86
N PHE A 22 36.42 16.60 29.87
CA PHE A 22 37.82 16.24 30.13
C PHE A 22 38.65 17.53 30.24
N ASN A 23 39.34 17.71 31.36
CA ASN A 23 40.28 18.80 31.57
C ASN A 23 41.71 18.22 31.56
N LYS A 24 42.55 18.62 30.60
CA LYS A 24 44.00 18.42 30.67
C LYS A 24 44.75 19.50 29.90
N GLY A 25 45.63 20.19 30.62
CA GLY A 25 46.97 20.60 30.17
C GLY A 25 47.06 21.61 29.03
N SER A 26 47.43 22.83 29.39
CA SER A 26 47.90 23.91 28.52
C SER A 26 48.85 23.48 27.41
N ASN A 27 48.47 23.74 26.16
CA ASN A 27 49.40 24.07 25.09
C ASN A 27 48.75 25.12 24.17
N MET A 28 49.47 26.20 23.88
CA MET A 28 48.99 27.34 23.10
C MET A 28 48.79 27.01 21.62
N GLY A 29 47.67 27.44 21.03
CA GLY A 29 47.73 28.16 19.76
C GLY A 29 47.18 27.50 18.48
N SER A 30 45.95 26.97 18.50
CA SER A 30 45.12 26.98 17.28
C SER A 30 43.67 27.18 17.68
N THR A 31 43.04 28.29 17.28
CA THR A 31 41.59 28.43 17.40
C THR A 31 40.93 27.29 16.64
N PRO A 32 40.07 26.49 17.28
CA PRO A 32 39.48 25.34 16.61
C PRO A 32 38.71 25.84 15.38
N SER A 33 38.93 25.24 14.22
CA SER A 33 38.23 25.59 13.00
C SER A 33 36.73 25.32 13.15
N LYS A 34 35.89 26.00 12.37
CA LYS A 34 34.45 25.70 12.34
C LYS A 34 34.25 24.19 12.07
N PRO A 35 33.37 23.49 12.81
CA PRO A 35 33.12 22.08 12.59
C PRO A 35 32.51 21.86 11.22
N GLU A 36 33.04 20.89 10.48
CA GLU A 36 32.53 20.46 9.19
C GLU A 36 32.47 18.93 9.13
N PHE A 37 31.49 18.40 8.38
CA PHE A 37 31.35 16.96 8.20
C PHE A 37 32.25 16.47 7.07
N VAL A 38 33.17 15.57 7.41
CA VAL A 38 33.92 14.75 6.43
C VAL A 38 33.02 13.63 5.90
N THR A 39 32.23 13.02 6.79
CA THR A 39 31.17 12.07 6.42
C THR A 39 29.86 12.48 7.09
N VAL A 40 28.74 12.27 6.40
CA VAL A 40 27.39 12.59 6.90
C VAL A 40 26.62 11.33 7.24
N LEU A 41 25.54 11.49 8.00
CA LEU A 41 24.61 10.38 8.26
C LEU A 41 23.97 9.91 6.95
N ALA A 42 23.79 8.60 6.81
CA ALA A 42 23.10 7.98 5.69
C ALA A 42 21.72 7.46 6.12
N LYS A 43 20.75 7.49 5.20
CA LYS A 43 19.44 6.86 5.41
C LYS A 43 19.63 5.36 5.69
N GLN A 44 18.86 4.81 6.63
CA GLN A 44 18.94 3.39 6.98
C GLN A 44 17.54 2.77 7.04
N GLN A 45 17.43 1.56 6.50
CA GLN A 45 16.30 0.67 6.80
C GLN A 45 16.81 -0.42 7.75
N VAL A 46 16.22 -0.48 8.93
CA VAL A 46 16.69 -1.35 10.02
C VAL A 46 15.61 -2.38 10.33
N PRO A 47 15.92 -3.69 10.24
CA PRO A 47 15.00 -4.72 10.67
C PRO A 47 14.67 -4.60 12.17
N HIS A 48 13.39 -4.73 12.49
CA HIS A 48 12.89 -4.73 13.86
C HIS A 48 13.67 -5.75 14.72
N GLY A 49 14.10 -5.31 15.91
CA GLY A 49 14.89 -6.08 16.86
C GLY A 49 16.40 -6.05 16.62
N GLN A 50 16.90 -5.52 15.49
CA GLN A 50 18.34 -5.41 15.23
C GLN A 50 18.95 -4.17 15.88
N HIS A 51 20.28 -4.20 16.06
CA HIS A 51 21.04 -3.03 16.50
C HIS A 51 21.48 -2.23 15.26
N PHE A 52 21.52 -0.91 15.36
CA PHE A 52 21.99 -0.05 14.27
C PHE A 52 22.84 1.10 14.79
N ILE A 53 23.65 1.66 13.88
CA ILE A 53 24.66 2.66 14.21
C ILE A 53 24.51 3.83 13.25
N LEU A 54 24.34 5.02 13.82
CA LEU A 54 24.46 6.29 13.12
C LEU A 54 25.84 6.85 13.44
N SER A 55 26.64 7.13 12.40
CA SER A 55 27.97 7.69 12.59
C SER A 55 28.32 8.71 11.52
N CYS A 56 29.08 9.72 11.92
CA CYS A 56 29.65 10.72 11.05
C CYS A 56 31.08 11.04 11.51
N GLU A 57 31.83 11.70 10.65
CA GLU A 57 33.20 12.13 10.93
C GLU A 57 33.31 13.64 10.76
N ALA A 58 33.95 14.29 11.72
CA ALA A 58 34.21 15.72 11.71
C ALA A 58 35.62 16.03 11.21
N ASN A 59 35.84 17.24 10.71
CA ASN A 59 37.19 17.75 10.38
C ASN A 59 38.07 17.98 11.63
N THR A 60 37.50 17.95 12.83
CA THR A 60 38.19 18.21 14.09
C THR A 60 37.58 17.41 15.24
N GLU A 61 38.39 17.03 16.22
CA GLU A 61 37.94 16.37 17.45
C GLU A 61 37.40 17.36 18.50
N TYR A 62 37.67 18.65 18.35
CA TYR A 62 37.24 19.72 19.26
C TYR A 62 35.79 20.15 18.99
N VAL A 63 34.86 19.22 19.18
CA VAL A 63 33.41 19.43 18.96
C VAL A 63 32.60 19.00 20.18
N THR A 64 31.52 19.74 20.44
CA THR A 64 30.41 19.29 21.27
C THR A 64 29.38 18.66 20.37
N VAL A 65 29.01 17.40 20.66
CA VAL A 65 28.04 16.63 19.87
C VAL A 65 26.67 16.70 20.53
N SER A 66 25.63 17.00 19.75
CA SER A 66 24.25 16.89 20.19
C SER A 66 23.41 16.12 19.17
N TRP A 67 22.55 15.26 19.67
CA TRP A 67 21.65 14.42 18.88
C TRP A 67 20.21 14.86 19.08
N GLN A 68 19.44 14.81 18.00
CA GLN A 68 18.01 15.04 17.97
C GLN A 68 17.32 13.94 17.17
N LYS A 69 16.08 13.63 17.54
CA LYS A 69 15.16 12.80 16.77
C LYS A 69 13.89 13.59 16.52
N ASP A 70 13.49 13.69 15.26
CA ASP A 70 12.27 14.41 14.84
C ASP A 70 12.22 15.87 15.35
N GLY A 71 13.39 16.53 15.37
CA GLY A 71 13.57 17.91 15.84
C GLY A 71 13.62 18.08 17.36
N GLN A 72 13.34 17.03 18.13
CA GLN A 72 13.44 17.03 19.59
C GLN A 72 14.80 16.50 20.03
N LYS A 73 15.33 17.02 21.15
CA LYS A 73 16.59 16.53 21.72
C LYS A 73 16.45 15.04 22.05
N LEU A 74 17.43 14.24 21.64
CA LEU A 74 17.40 12.80 21.92
C LEU A 74 17.74 12.55 23.40
N ASP A 75 16.74 12.13 24.16
CA ASP A 75 16.94 11.65 25.52
C ASP A 75 17.52 10.23 25.49
N CYS A 76 18.77 10.10 25.94
CA CYS A 76 19.46 8.82 25.95
C CYS A 76 18.85 7.91 27.04
N VAL A 77 18.33 6.76 26.61
CA VAL A 77 17.77 5.74 27.50
C VAL A 77 18.86 4.71 27.79
N GLU A 78 19.12 4.44 29.07
CA GLU A 78 20.12 3.48 29.50
C GLU A 78 19.87 2.09 28.89
N GLY A 79 20.93 1.45 28.38
CA GLY A 79 20.84 0.15 27.69
C GLY A 79 20.29 0.20 26.26
N LYS A 80 19.53 1.24 25.87
CA LYS A 80 19.03 1.45 24.51
C LYS A 80 20.01 2.26 23.66
N HIS A 81 20.42 3.42 24.16
CA HIS A 81 21.25 4.40 23.44
C HIS A 81 22.66 4.41 24.01
N LYS A 82 23.68 4.36 23.13
CA LYS A 82 25.08 4.62 23.51
C LYS A 82 25.68 5.65 22.56
N VAL A 83 26.03 6.81 23.11
CA VAL A 83 26.72 7.87 22.37
C VAL A 83 28.22 7.78 22.66
N ARG A 84 29.04 7.83 21.61
CA ARG A 84 30.50 7.80 21.72
C ARG A 84 31.13 8.82 20.76
N GLN A 85 32.21 9.43 21.20
CA GLN A 85 33.11 10.20 20.35
C GLN A 85 34.50 9.58 20.43
N LEU A 86 35.06 9.22 19.28
CA LEU A 86 36.35 8.56 19.12
C LEU A 86 37.20 9.42 18.18
N GLY A 87 37.94 10.39 18.74
CA GLY A 87 38.62 11.42 17.95
C GLY A 87 37.62 12.26 17.15
N THR A 88 37.75 12.22 15.82
CA THR A 88 36.86 12.88 14.86
C THR A 88 35.55 12.15 14.61
N LYS A 89 35.45 10.87 15.00
CA LYS A 89 34.28 10.04 14.73
C LYS A 89 33.22 10.16 15.83
N CYS A 90 32.01 10.54 15.46
CA CYS A 90 30.87 10.64 16.35
C CYS A 90 29.89 9.48 16.05
N VAL A 91 29.44 8.79 17.09
CA VAL A 91 28.65 7.55 16.96
C VAL A 91 27.48 7.55 17.93
N LEU A 92 26.30 7.19 17.42
CA LEU A 92 25.11 6.83 18.17
C LEU A 92 24.75 5.38 17.82
N GLU A 93 24.87 4.49 18.80
CA GLU A 93 24.45 3.08 18.73
C GLU A 93 23.08 2.95 19.38
N ILE A 94 22.12 2.36 18.66
CA ILE A 94 20.76 2.11 19.14
C ILE A 94 20.52 0.60 19.12
N SER A 95 20.12 0.07 20.27
CA SER A 95 19.92 -1.36 20.48
C SER A 95 18.47 -1.78 20.33
N LYS A 96 18.24 -2.98 19.76
CA LYS A 96 16.90 -3.60 19.61
C LYS A 96 15.88 -2.63 19.01
N ALA A 97 16.02 -2.34 17.72
CA ALA A 97 15.17 -1.39 17.02
C ALA A 97 13.68 -1.73 17.13
N GLU A 98 12.87 -0.75 17.45
CA GLU A 98 11.40 -0.82 17.61
C GLU A 98 10.77 0.33 16.82
N ASP A 99 9.47 0.27 16.54
CA ASP A 99 8.78 1.33 15.76
C ASP A 99 9.02 2.75 16.30
N ALA A 100 9.16 2.90 17.62
CA ALA A 100 9.43 4.19 18.27
C ALA A 100 10.82 4.77 17.93
N ASP A 101 11.74 3.97 17.38
CA ASP A 101 13.05 4.41 16.90
C ASP A 101 13.01 4.89 15.44
N GLU A 102 11.91 4.68 14.69
CA GLU A 102 11.76 5.27 13.35
C GLU A 102 11.70 6.80 13.46
N GLY A 103 12.48 7.51 12.64
CA GLY A 103 12.45 8.97 12.61
C GLY A 103 13.66 9.60 11.92
N ASN A 104 13.64 10.93 11.86
CA ASN A 104 14.74 11.71 11.30
C ASN A 104 15.73 12.07 12.42
N TYR A 105 16.92 11.50 12.36
CA TYR A 105 17.99 11.75 13.32
C TYR A 105 18.89 12.87 12.82
N THR A 106 19.11 13.88 13.65
CA THR A 106 19.99 15.01 13.36
C THR A 106 21.14 15.02 14.37
N ILE A 107 22.37 15.08 13.85
CA ILE A 107 23.56 15.37 14.65
C ILE A 107 23.98 16.81 14.42
N THR A 108 24.25 17.54 15.51
CA THR A 108 24.82 18.89 15.47
C THR A 108 26.17 18.90 16.17
N LEU A 109 27.19 19.32 15.43
CA LEU A 109 28.55 19.55 15.92
C LEU A 109 28.73 21.04 16.18
N SER A 110 29.23 21.41 17.35
CA SER A 110 29.48 22.81 17.69
C SER A 110 30.80 23.05 18.44
N ASN A 111 31.41 24.20 18.19
CA ASN A 111 32.51 24.74 18.98
C ASN A 111 32.46 26.27 18.99
N SER A 112 33.50 26.93 19.50
CA SER A 112 33.57 28.40 19.58
C SER A 112 33.51 29.12 18.22
N SER A 113 33.82 28.42 17.13
CA SER A 113 33.91 28.96 15.78
C SER A 113 32.64 28.72 14.94
N GLY A 114 31.65 28.01 15.50
CA GLY A 114 30.33 27.81 14.89
C GLY A 114 29.80 26.40 15.05
N SER A 115 28.79 26.09 14.24
CA SER A 115 28.15 24.78 14.22
C SER A 115 27.86 24.30 12.80
N ALA A 116 27.69 22.98 12.67
CA ALA A 116 27.18 22.31 11.50
C ALA A 116 26.24 21.18 11.92
N SER A 117 25.20 20.92 11.14
CA SER A 117 24.26 19.82 11.38
C SER A 117 24.04 18.99 10.12
N CYS A 118 23.82 17.69 10.27
CA CYS A 118 23.34 16.83 9.20
C CYS A 118 22.29 15.85 9.74
N SER A 119 21.42 15.35 8.84
CA SER A 119 20.29 14.52 9.20
C SER A 119 20.19 13.28 8.33
N ALA A 120 19.65 12.20 8.90
CA ALA A 120 19.28 11.00 8.16
C ALA A 120 18.00 10.37 8.70
N LEU A 121 17.19 9.88 7.77
CA LEU A 121 15.98 9.13 8.07
C LEU A 121 16.34 7.67 8.37
N VAL A 122 15.90 7.19 9.53
CA VAL A 122 15.92 5.77 9.91
C VAL A 122 14.50 5.25 9.82
N ARG A 123 14.32 4.15 9.08
CA ARG A 123 13.05 3.43 8.96
C ARG A 123 13.15 2.07 9.62
N ILE A 124 12.11 1.66 10.34
CA ILE A 124 12.04 0.32 10.91
C ILE A 124 11.22 -0.58 9.98
N ILE A 125 11.87 -1.62 9.48
CA ILE A 125 11.26 -2.60 8.59
C ILE A 125 11.07 -3.93 9.33
N ILE A 126 10.13 -4.75 8.87
CA ILE A 126 10.03 -6.14 9.31
C ILE A 126 10.77 -7.05 8.32
N LYS A 127 11.12 -8.26 8.77
CA LYS A 127 11.58 -9.31 7.86
C LYS A 127 10.53 -9.51 6.78
N GLU A 128 10.98 -9.54 5.52
CA GLU A 128 10.14 -9.80 4.36
C GLU A 128 9.34 -11.09 4.58
N TRP A 129 8.01 -10.96 4.60
CA TRP A 129 7.11 -12.04 5.01
C TRP A 129 6.37 -12.69 3.83
N ARG A 130 6.53 -12.12 2.63
CA ARG A 130 6.27 -12.78 1.34
C ARG A 130 7.29 -12.30 0.34
N THR A 131 7.70 -13.20 -0.54
CA THR A 131 8.65 -12.91 -1.59
C THR A 131 7.90 -12.59 -2.88
N VAL A 132 8.26 -11.48 -3.50
CA VAL A 132 7.91 -11.19 -4.91
C VAL A 132 9.17 -11.41 -5.73
N GLN A 133 9.02 -12.09 -6.87
CA GLN A 133 10.13 -12.33 -7.80
C GLN A 133 10.40 -11.08 -8.64
N TRP A 134 10.94 -10.03 -8.01
CA TRP A 134 11.32 -8.78 -8.67
C TRP A 134 12.31 -9.06 -9.81
N GLY A 135 12.09 -8.45 -10.98
CA GLY A 135 12.96 -8.64 -12.15
C GLY A 135 12.65 -9.87 -13.00
N GLN A 136 11.74 -10.76 -12.57
CA GLN A 136 11.28 -11.89 -13.38
C GLN A 136 9.98 -11.51 -14.08
N ASN A 137 10.06 -11.22 -15.38
CA ASN A 137 8.87 -10.89 -16.16
C ASN A 137 8.01 -12.14 -16.42
N ARG A 138 7.00 -12.37 -15.57
CA ARG A 138 6.06 -13.49 -15.67
C ARG A 138 5.01 -13.31 -16.77
N ILE A 139 5.05 -12.20 -17.51
CA ILE A 139 4.10 -11.95 -18.59
C ILE A 139 4.10 -13.10 -19.60
N ASN A 140 5.27 -13.67 -19.91
CA ASN A 140 5.39 -14.77 -20.87
C ASN A 140 4.60 -16.00 -20.43
N SER A 141 4.60 -16.32 -19.13
CA SER A 141 3.82 -17.43 -18.59
C SER A 141 2.32 -17.22 -18.76
N LEU A 142 1.85 -15.97 -18.65
CA LEU A 142 0.45 -15.62 -18.88
C LEU A 142 0.11 -15.52 -20.36
N LYS A 143 1.06 -15.08 -21.21
CA LYS A 143 0.90 -15.03 -22.66
C LYS A 143 0.73 -16.41 -23.28
N THR A 144 1.49 -17.39 -22.80
CA THR A 144 1.40 -18.78 -23.27
C THR A 144 0.40 -19.62 -22.47
N PHE A 145 -0.39 -19.00 -21.59
CA PHE A 145 -1.33 -19.72 -20.74
C PHE A 145 -2.47 -20.28 -21.57
N GLN A 146 -2.71 -21.58 -21.46
CA GLN A 146 -3.82 -22.26 -22.12
C GLN A 146 -4.91 -22.58 -21.10
N ILE A 147 -6.11 -22.05 -21.35
CA ILE A 147 -7.30 -22.35 -20.56
C ILE A 147 -7.89 -23.71 -20.94
N CYS A 148 -8.68 -24.29 -20.04
CA CYS A 148 -9.48 -25.47 -20.36
C CYS A 148 -10.42 -25.18 -21.53
N ASN A 149 -10.51 -26.10 -22.51
CA ASN A 149 -11.33 -25.99 -23.73
C ASN A 149 -12.85 -25.97 -23.51
N LYS A 150 -13.31 -25.89 -22.26
CA LYS A 150 -14.73 -25.85 -21.88
C LYS A 150 -15.27 -24.44 -21.70
N VAL A 151 -14.40 -23.44 -21.57
CA VAL A 151 -14.76 -22.02 -21.53
C VAL A 151 -13.95 -21.27 -22.58
N GLU A 152 -14.50 -20.17 -23.08
CA GLU A 152 -13.84 -19.33 -24.08
C GLU A 152 -12.77 -18.42 -23.45
N GLU A 153 -13.01 -17.99 -22.21
CA GLU A 153 -12.14 -17.08 -21.46
C GLU A 153 -12.37 -17.24 -19.94
N LEU A 154 -11.34 -16.99 -19.12
CA LEU A 154 -11.52 -16.84 -17.68
C LEU A 154 -12.05 -15.43 -17.38
N ARG A 155 -13.05 -15.35 -16.51
CA ARG A 155 -13.79 -14.12 -16.19
C ARG A 155 -13.59 -13.73 -14.74
N PHE A 156 -13.19 -12.49 -14.51
CA PHE A 156 -12.87 -11.94 -13.19
C PHE A 156 -13.82 -10.80 -12.86
N LEU A 157 -14.62 -10.95 -11.81
CA LEU A 157 -15.53 -9.89 -11.36
C LEU A 157 -14.81 -8.95 -10.39
N LEU A 158 -14.62 -7.69 -10.79
CA LEU A 158 -14.09 -6.65 -9.92
C LEU A 158 -15.24 -5.99 -9.17
N TYR A 159 -15.14 -5.92 -7.84
CA TYR A 159 -16.10 -5.20 -7.01
C TYR A 159 -15.43 -4.61 -5.78
N GLY A 160 -16.04 -3.58 -5.19
CA GLY A 160 -15.44 -2.84 -4.08
C GLY A 160 -16.02 -1.43 -3.97
N PRO A 161 -15.55 -0.63 -3.00
CA PRO A 161 -16.04 0.73 -2.82
C PRO A 161 -15.84 1.63 -4.05
N VAL A 162 -16.52 2.77 -4.10
CA VAL A 162 -16.23 3.82 -5.08
C VAL A 162 -14.87 4.45 -4.75
N GLY A 163 -14.06 4.78 -5.76
CA GLY A 163 -12.81 5.52 -5.54
C GLY A 163 -11.60 4.67 -5.11
N VAL A 164 -11.66 3.35 -5.24
CA VAL A 164 -10.63 2.42 -4.75
C VAL A 164 -9.68 1.93 -5.84
N GLY A 165 -9.89 2.33 -7.10
CA GLY A 165 -9.03 1.92 -8.22
C GLY A 165 -9.49 0.66 -8.96
N LYS A 166 -10.80 0.38 -9.06
CA LYS A 166 -11.31 -0.83 -9.77
C LYS A 166 -10.96 -0.77 -11.25
N SER A 167 -11.38 0.30 -11.92
CA SER A 167 -11.08 0.53 -13.34
C SER A 167 -9.59 0.83 -13.55
N SER A 168 -8.92 1.46 -12.57
CA SER A 168 -7.46 1.64 -12.61
C SER A 168 -6.67 0.32 -12.60
N ILE A 169 -7.16 -0.73 -11.91
CA ILE A 169 -6.56 -2.08 -11.98
C ILE A 169 -6.67 -2.62 -13.40
N ILE A 170 -7.85 -2.51 -14.03
CA ILE A 170 -8.07 -2.98 -15.39
C ILE A 170 -7.11 -2.27 -16.35
N ASN A 171 -6.97 -0.95 -16.25
CA ASN A 171 -6.04 -0.18 -17.07
C ASN A 171 -4.58 -0.56 -16.82
N THR A 172 -4.22 -0.89 -15.56
CA THR A 172 -2.87 -1.35 -15.22
C THR A 172 -2.58 -2.70 -15.87
N ILE A 173 -3.49 -3.66 -15.76
CA ILE A 173 -3.40 -4.96 -16.44
C ILE A 173 -3.37 -4.78 -17.95
N ARG A 174 -4.24 -3.92 -18.50
CA ARG A 174 -4.27 -3.62 -19.93
C ARG A 174 -2.95 -3.05 -20.43
N THR A 175 -2.36 -2.12 -19.68
CA THR A 175 -1.05 -1.54 -19.99
C THR A 175 0.04 -2.62 -20.05
N ILE A 176 0.02 -3.56 -19.09
CA ILE A 176 0.96 -4.68 -19.03
C ILE A 176 0.80 -5.60 -20.26
N PHE A 177 -0.43 -6.02 -20.57
CA PHE A 177 -0.68 -7.01 -21.63
C PHE A 177 -0.57 -6.44 -23.04
N GLU A 178 -1.02 -5.20 -23.27
CA GLU A 178 -1.00 -4.55 -24.58
C GLU A 178 0.32 -3.79 -24.84
N GLY A 179 1.18 -3.63 -23.83
CA GLY A 179 2.51 -3.00 -23.98
C GLY A 179 2.49 -1.49 -24.26
N ARG A 180 1.36 -0.82 -24.02
CA ARG A 180 1.18 0.63 -24.22
C ARG A 180 0.43 1.25 -23.05
N GLN A 181 0.83 2.45 -22.64
CA GLN A 181 0.07 3.20 -21.63
C GLN A 181 -1.28 3.64 -22.21
N PHE A 182 -2.35 3.44 -21.45
CA PHE A 182 -3.66 3.98 -21.79
C PHE A 182 -3.83 5.32 -21.08
N VAL A 183 -3.82 6.41 -21.84
CA VAL A 183 -4.31 7.69 -21.32
C VAL A 183 -5.83 7.54 -21.19
N ASN A 184 -6.38 7.91 -20.03
CA ASN A 184 -7.83 8.08 -19.88
C ASN A 184 -8.30 9.23 -20.80
N CYS A 185 -8.45 8.98 -22.10
CA CYS A 185 -9.04 9.94 -23.05
C CYS A 185 -10.57 10.05 -22.89
N LEU A 186 -11.11 9.81 -21.70
CA LEU A 186 -12.54 9.90 -21.38
C LEU A 186 -12.85 10.73 -20.12
N ALA A 187 -11.86 11.39 -19.51
CA ALA A 187 -12.16 12.57 -18.72
C ALA A 187 -12.24 13.76 -19.69
N ALA A 188 -13.39 13.93 -20.33
CA ALA A 188 -13.68 15.20 -21.00
C ALA A 188 -13.39 16.33 -20.00
N PRO A 189 -12.72 17.43 -20.41
CA PRO A 189 -12.47 18.55 -19.51
C PRO A 189 -13.82 19.12 -19.06
N GLY A 190 -14.21 18.80 -17.82
CA GLY A 190 -15.53 19.12 -17.26
C GLY A 190 -16.32 17.94 -16.68
N SER A 191 -15.91 16.67 -16.90
CA SER A 191 -16.52 15.53 -16.21
C SER A 191 -15.70 15.13 -14.98
N THR A 192 -16.18 15.50 -13.81
CA THR A 192 -15.63 15.13 -12.50
C THR A 192 -16.07 13.73 -12.03
N THR A 193 -16.69 12.91 -12.89
CA THR A 193 -17.25 11.61 -12.52
C THR A 193 -17.18 10.60 -13.67
N SER A 194 -16.16 9.75 -13.71
CA SER A 194 -16.29 8.44 -14.35
C SER A 194 -16.64 7.42 -13.26
N HIS A 195 -17.84 7.55 -12.68
CA HIS A 195 -18.39 6.45 -11.90
C HIS A 195 -18.78 5.36 -12.90
N THR A 196 -18.24 4.15 -12.78
CA THR A 196 -18.74 2.99 -13.53
C THR A 196 -20.22 2.83 -13.20
N LEU A 197 -21.12 3.20 -14.10
CA LEU A 197 -22.57 3.06 -13.91
C LEU A 197 -23.11 1.82 -14.63
N CYS A 198 -22.28 1.18 -15.45
CA CYS A 198 -22.63 0.07 -16.32
C CYS A 198 -21.76 -1.16 -16.07
N TYR A 199 -22.32 -2.34 -16.36
CA TYR A 199 -21.59 -3.60 -16.40
C TYR A 199 -20.78 -3.66 -17.70
N GLU A 200 -19.46 -3.53 -17.58
CA GLU A 200 -18.53 -3.45 -18.71
C GLU A 200 -17.57 -4.63 -18.70
N GLN A 201 -17.32 -5.19 -19.89
CA GLN A 201 -16.41 -6.31 -20.05
C GLN A 201 -15.14 -5.87 -20.78
N PHE A 202 -13.99 -6.07 -20.13
CA PHE A 202 -12.68 -5.71 -20.67
C PHE A 202 -11.91 -6.96 -21.04
N ARG A 203 -11.57 -7.07 -22.34
CA ARG A 203 -10.68 -8.09 -22.89
C ARG A 203 -9.35 -7.47 -23.26
N PHE A 204 -8.31 -8.29 -23.24
CA PHE A 204 -6.96 -7.86 -23.58
C PHE A 204 -6.51 -8.51 -24.89
N ALA A 205 -5.83 -7.74 -25.73
CA ALA A 205 -5.23 -8.24 -26.96
C ALA A 205 -3.97 -7.46 -27.30
N ASN A 206 -2.99 -8.13 -27.91
CA ASN A 206 -1.80 -7.49 -28.45
C ASN A 206 -1.60 -7.89 -29.92
N GLU A 207 -0.47 -7.51 -30.51
CA GLU A 207 -0.11 -7.89 -31.89
C GLU A 207 -0.02 -9.41 -32.10
N GLU A 208 0.21 -10.18 -31.03
CA GLU A 208 0.34 -11.64 -31.06
C GLU A 208 -1.02 -12.37 -30.94
N GLY A 209 -2.08 -11.68 -30.49
CA GLY A 209 -3.44 -12.21 -30.40
C GLY A 209 -4.22 -11.75 -29.17
N SER A 210 -5.41 -12.33 -28.97
CA SER A 210 -6.25 -12.09 -27.78
C SER A 210 -5.85 -13.00 -26.61
N PHE A 211 -5.87 -12.45 -25.41
CA PHE A 211 -5.68 -13.23 -24.19
C PHE A 211 -7.01 -13.85 -23.73
N PRO A 212 -7.01 -15.08 -23.18
CA PRO A 212 -8.23 -15.76 -22.74
C PRO A 212 -8.67 -15.27 -21.35
N PHE A 213 -8.60 -13.97 -21.09
CA PHE A 213 -8.93 -13.33 -19.83
C PHE A 213 -9.85 -12.14 -20.07
N ALA A 214 -10.92 -12.05 -19.29
CA ALA A 214 -11.79 -10.90 -19.28
C ALA A 214 -12.08 -10.41 -17.86
N PHE A 215 -12.03 -9.10 -17.66
CA PHE A 215 -12.46 -8.47 -16.43
C PHE A 215 -13.83 -7.85 -16.61
N ASN A 216 -14.70 -8.08 -15.65
CA ASN A 216 -16.03 -7.49 -15.60
C ASN A 216 -16.01 -6.43 -14.49
N ASP A 217 -16.09 -5.16 -14.89
CA ASP A 217 -16.17 -4.04 -13.96
C ASP A 217 -17.63 -3.72 -13.63
N ILE A 218 -17.88 -3.38 -12.36
CA ILE A 218 -19.21 -3.03 -11.88
C ILE A 218 -19.18 -1.72 -11.11
N MET A 219 -20.37 -1.12 -10.96
CA MET A 219 -20.54 0.07 -10.15
C MET A 219 -20.02 -0.12 -8.73
N GLY A 220 -19.30 0.88 -8.21
CA GLY A 220 -18.81 0.82 -6.83
C GLY A 220 -19.95 0.68 -5.84
N ALA A 221 -19.69 -0.06 -4.75
CA ALA A 221 -20.66 -0.25 -3.67
C ALA A 221 -20.41 0.76 -2.54
N GLU A 222 -21.46 1.39 -2.02
CA GLU A 222 -21.42 2.27 -0.84
C GLU A 222 -22.40 1.75 0.23
N GLU A 223 -22.56 2.47 1.34
CA GLU A 223 -23.45 2.09 2.45
C GLU A 223 -24.93 2.04 2.01
N ASP A 224 -25.46 3.16 1.51
CA ASP A 224 -26.88 3.34 1.15
C ASP A 224 -27.09 3.52 -0.37
N SER A 225 -26.00 3.46 -1.13
CA SER A 225 -25.93 3.69 -2.58
C SER A 225 -24.99 2.67 -3.24
N GLY A 226 -25.05 2.56 -4.56
CA GLY A 226 -24.18 1.65 -5.32
C GLY A 226 -24.85 0.32 -5.68
N VAL A 227 -24.04 -0.62 -6.20
CA VAL A 227 -24.54 -1.89 -6.74
C VAL A 227 -25.21 -2.75 -5.66
N LEU A 228 -26.36 -3.35 -5.98
CA LEU A 228 -27.08 -4.24 -5.07
C LEU A 228 -26.40 -5.60 -4.95
N THR A 229 -26.46 -6.23 -3.78
CA THR A 229 -25.88 -7.57 -3.56
C THR A 229 -26.44 -8.59 -4.55
N GLN A 230 -27.73 -8.51 -4.86
CA GLN A 230 -28.40 -9.40 -5.82
C GLN A 230 -27.84 -9.25 -7.24
N ASP A 231 -27.45 -8.04 -7.64
CA ASP A 231 -26.87 -7.77 -8.95
C ASP A 231 -25.45 -8.32 -9.05
N ILE A 232 -24.65 -8.18 -7.97
CA ILE A 232 -23.33 -8.81 -7.91
C ILE A 232 -23.45 -10.33 -8.01
N VAL A 233 -24.39 -10.93 -7.28
CA VAL A 233 -24.66 -12.38 -7.35
C VAL A 233 -25.16 -12.80 -8.73
N SER A 234 -25.99 -11.98 -9.38
CA SER A 234 -26.45 -12.23 -10.74
C SER A 234 -25.30 -12.18 -11.75
N ALA A 235 -24.40 -11.21 -11.62
CA ALA A 235 -23.17 -11.15 -12.41
C ALA A 235 -22.26 -12.37 -12.17
N LEU A 236 -22.07 -12.79 -10.91
CA LEU A 236 -21.33 -14.01 -10.55
C LEU A 236 -21.87 -15.26 -11.26
N LYS A 237 -23.19 -15.38 -11.33
CA LYS A 237 -23.90 -16.50 -11.97
C LYS A 237 -23.98 -16.39 -13.51
N GLY A 238 -23.46 -15.33 -14.12
CA GLY A 238 -23.49 -15.13 -15.57
C GLY A 238 -24.85 -14.65 -16.11
N HIS A 239 -25.76 -14.22 -15.23
CA HIS A 239 -27.08 -13.73 -15.62
C HIS A 239 -27.08 -12.29 -16.16
N MET A 240 -25.93 -11.61 -16.18
CA MET A 240 -25.84 -10.19 -16.57
C MET A 240 -25.06 -10.02 -17.87
N LYS A 241 -25.64 -9.29 -18.83
CA LYS A 241 -25.00 -8.96 -20.11
C LYS A 241 -24.34 -7.58 -20.06
N GLU A 242 -23.32 -7.40 -20.90
CA GLU A 242 -22.61 -6.15 -21.12
C GLU A 242 -23.55 -5.00 -21.48
N GLY A 243 -23.27 -3.80 -20.94
CA GLY A 243 -24.04 -2.58 -21.17
C GLY A 243 -25.20 -2.35 -20.19
N TYR A 244 -25.44 -3.27 -19.24
CA TYR A 244 -26.45 -3.06 -18.21
C TYR A 244 -26.10 -1.88 -17.31
N THR A 245 -26.97 -0.88 -17.23
CA THR A 245 -26.86 0.22 -16.25
C THR A 245 -27.49 -0.17 -14.92
N PHE A 246 -26.72 -0.09 -13.85
CA PHE A 246 -27.17 -0.49 -12.51
C PHE A 246 -28.23 0.46 -11.96
N ASN A 247 -29.23 -0.11 -11.28
CA ASN A 247 -30.20 0.65 -10.50
C ASN A 247 -29.92 0.42 -9.00
N PRO A 248 -29.64 1.46 -8.21
CA PRO A 248 -29.32 1.32 -6.79
C PRO A 248 -30.53 0.91 -5.93
N GLN A 249 -31.75 0.97 -6.47
CA GLN A 249 -32.99 0.67 -5.73
C GLN A 249 -33.58 -0.69 -6.06
N THR A 250 -33.47 -1.13 -7.32
CA THR A 250 -34.08 -2.38 -7.77
C THR A 250 -33.08 -3.27 -8.50
N PRO A 251 -33.03 -4.57 -8.19
CA PRO A 251 -32.11 -5.49 -8.86
C PRO A 251 -32.53 -5.74 -10.31
N LEU A 252 -31.59 -6.23 -11.13
CA LEU A 252 -31.81 -6.61 -12.52
C LEU A 252 -33.02 -7.56 -12.65
N PRO A 253 -34.11 -7.13 -13.30
CA PRO A 253 -35.29 -7.97 -13.50
C PRO A 253 -35.02 -9.12 -14.48
N ILE A 254 -35.63 -10.29 -14.22
CA ILE A 254 -35.49 -11.50 -15.07
C ILE A 254 -35.99 -11.27 -16.51
N ASN A 255 -36.95 -10.36 -16.69
CA ASN A 255 -37.52 -10.00 -17.99
C ASN A 255 -36.75 -8.87 -18.71
N ASN A 256 -35.67 -8.36 -18.12
CA ASN A 256 -34.83 -7.34 -18.75
C ASN A 256 -34.02 -7.95 -19.90
N HIS A 257 -33.81 -7.21 -20.99
CA HIS A 257 -33.04 -7.70 -22.14
C HIS A 257 -31.57 -7.97 -21.82
N TYR A 258 -31.02 -7.28 -20.80
CA TYR A 258 -29.69 -7.54 -20.25
C TYR A 258 -29.63 -8.74 -19.30
N TYR A 259 -30.76 -9.38 -18.97
CA TYR A 259 -30.77 -10.61 -18.20
C TYR A 259 -30.54 -11.83 -19.11
N ASN A 260 -29.57 -12.66 -18.77
CA ASN A 260 -29.33 -13.95 -19.39
C ASN A 260 -30.07 -15.03 -18.61
N GLN A 261 -31.12 -15.60 -19.20
CA GLN A 261 -31.97 -16.58 -18.51
C GLN A 261 -31.27 -17.91 -18.24
N ASN A 262 -30.38 -18.34 -19.14
CA ASN A 262 -29.74 -19.66 -19.09
C ASN A 262 -28.22 -19.50 -19.25
N PRO A 263 -27.50 -19.05 -18.20
CA PRO A 263 -26.07 -18.82 -18.28
C PRO A 263 -25.30 -20.14 -18.43
N THR A 264 -24.36 -20.13 -19.36
CA THR A 264 -23.37 -21.19 -19.55
C THR A 264 -22.21 -21.03 -18.57
N LEU A 265 -21.30 -22.01 -18.51
CA LEU A 265 -20.08 -21.87 -17.73
C LEU A 265 -19.21 -20.70 -18.24
N SER A 266 -19.20 -20.45 -19.55
CA SER A 266 -18.50 -19.31 -20.17
C SER A 266 -19.09 -17.95 -19.77
N ASP A 267 -20.37 -17.90 -19.37
CA ASP A 267 -21.02 -16.67 -18.89
C ASP A 267 -20.70 -16.40 -17.40
N GLN A 268 -20.39 -17.44 -16.62
CA GLN A 268 -20.13 -17.33 -15.19
C GLN A 268 -18.79 -16.69 -14.87
N MET A 269 -18.69 -16.14 -13.66
CA MET A 269 -17.43 -15.61 -13.15
C MET A 269 -16.58 -16.75 -12.59
N HIS A 270 -15.29 -16.71 -12.92
CA HIS A 270 -14.33 -17.73 -12.55
C HIS A 270 -13.47 -17.33 -11.34
N CYS A 271 -13.48 -16.05 -10.98
CA CYS A 271 -12.92 -15.54 -9.73
C CYS A 271 -13.58 -14.22 -9.33
N LEU A 272 -13.77 -14.03 -8.03
CA LEU A 272 -14.29 -12.80 -7.43
C LEU A 272 -13.13 -11.97 -6.84
N VAL A 273 -12.93 -10.76 -7.36
CA VAL A 273 -11.82 -9.86 -6.99
C VAL A 273 -12.36 -8.64 -6.24
N LEU A 274 -12.15 -8.63 -4.92
CA LEU A 274 -12.52 -7.51 -4.06
C LEU A 274 -11.40 -6.46 -4.03
N VAL A 275 -11.67 -5.23 -4.48
CA VAL A 275 -10.71 -4.12 -4.45
C VAL A 275 -10.90 -3.27 -3.20
N MET A 276 -9.84 -3.12 -2.39
CA MET A 276 -9.88 -2.42 -1.09
C MET A 276 -8.66 -1.49 -0.92
N PRO A 277 -8.83 -0.24 -0.46
CA PRO A 277 -7.73 0.70 -0.32
C PRO A 277 -6.92 0.45 0.97
N ALA A 278 -5.60 0.41 0.90
CA ALA A 278 -4.74 0.19 2.07
C ALA A 278 -4.72 1.38 3.06
N ASP A 279 -5.03 2.59 2.61
CA ASP A 279 -4.94 3.81 3.44
C ASP A 279 -6.23 4.08 4.24
N ARG A 280 -7.34 3.39 3.95
CA ARG A 280 -8.66 3.61 4.57
C ARG A 280 -9.24 2.40 5.29
N VAL A 281 -8.40 1.44 5.71
CA VAL A 281 -8.83 0.19 6.38
C VAL A 281 -9.77 0.44 7.55
N SER A 282 -9.43 1.41 8.42
CA SER A 282 -10.21 1.70 9.63
C SER A 282 -11.50 2.49 9.37
N MET A 283 -11.73 2.96 8.14
CA MET A 283 -12.89 3.80 7.78
C MET A 283 -14.02 3.00 7.13
N LEU A 284 -13.89 1.67 7.07
CA LEU A 284 -14.92 0.84 6.49
C LEU A 284 -16.13 0.73 7.40
N ALA A 285 -17.29 1.05 6.83
CA ALA A 285 -18.56 0.89 7.48
C ALA A 285 -18.91 -0.59 7.73
N ASP A 286 -19.47 -0.89 8.92
CA ASP A 286 -19.94 -2.23 9.27
C ASP A 286 -20.97 -2.77 8.28
N ASN A 287 -21.88 -1.91 7.79
CA ASN A 287 -22.90 -2.29 6.81
C ASN A 287 -22.27 -2.68 5.48
N PHE A 288 -21.24 -1.95 5.05
CA PHE A 288 -20.46 -2.31 3.87
C PHE A 288 -19.76 -3.66 4.07
N ILE A 289 -19.09 -3.87 5.22
CA ILE A 289 -18.43 -5.15 5.53
C ILE A 289 -19.43 -6.32 5.49
N LYS A 290 -20.63 -6.15 6.05
CA LYS A 290 -21.71 -7.16 5.98
C LYS A 290 -22.12 -7.46 4.54
N LYS A 291 -22.28 -6.43 3.70
CA LYS A 291 -22.59 -6.57 2.28
C LYS A 291 -21.53 -7.40 1.56
N MET A 292 -20.25 -7.12 1.78
CA MET A 292 -19.15 -7.85 1.15
C MET A 292 -19.03 -9.29 1.63
N LYS A 293 -19.29 -9.55 2.92
CA LYS A 293 -19.37 -10.91 3.47
C LYS A 293 -20.47 -11.74 2.82
N SER A 294 -21.65 -11.14 2.60
CA SER A 294 -22.77 -11.80 1.95
C SER A 294 -22.44 -12.23 0.52
N VAL A 295 -21.84 -11.34 -0.28
CA VAL A 295 -21.36 -11.68 -1.64
C VAL A 295 -20.31 -12.80 -1.60
N ARG A 296 -19.32 -12.68 -0.70
CA ARG A 296 -18.26 -13.68 -0.54
C ARG A 296 -18.80 -15.04 -0.14
N GLU A 297 -19.79 -15.10 0.75
CA GLU A 297 -20.45 -16.34 1.15
C GLU A 297 -21.16 -17.02 -0.02
N GLU A 298 -21.82 -16.26 -0.88
CA GLU A 298 -22.45 -16.80 -2.09
C GLU A 298 -21.41 -17.33 -3.08
N ALA A 299 -20.34 -16.57 -3.32
CA ALA A 299 -19.22 -17.05 -4.15
C ALA A 299 -18.59 -18.33 -3.57
N SER A 300 -18.50 -18.43 -2.24
CA SER A 300 -17.99 -19.62 -1.54
C SER A 300 -18.88 -20.84 -1.71
N ARG A 301 -20.22 -20.66 -1.65
CA ARG A 301 -21.18 -21.75 -1.95
C ARG A 301 -21.05 -22.26 -3.38
N MET A 302 -20.73 -21.37 -4.32
CA MET A 302 -20.48 -21.72 -5.71
C MET A 302 -19.08 -22.32 -5.95
N GLY A 303 -18.19 -22.28 -4.95
CA GLY A 303 -16.79 -22.71 -5.09
C GLY A 303 -15.90 -21.74 -5.86
N ILE A 304 -16.42 -20.56 -6.24
CA ILE A 304 -15.68 -19.53 -6.98
C ILE A 304 -14.56 -18.98 -6.08
N PRO A 305 -13.28 -18.99 -6.48
CA PRO A 305 -12.19 -18.45 -5.68
C PRO A 305 -12.37 -16.94 -5.47
N GLN A 306 -12.16 -16.49 -4.22
CA GLN A 306 -12.24 -15.07 -3.84
C GLN A 306 -10.87 -14.54 -3.43
N VAL A 307 -10.53 -13.34 -3.90
CA VAL A 307 -9.27 -12.65 -3.60
C VAL A 307 -9.51 -11.19 -3.27
N VAL A 308 -8.56 -10.56 -2.59
CA VAL A 308 -8.58 -9.13 -2.30
C VAL A 308 -7.38 -8.47 -2.97
N PHE A 309 -7.62 -7.48 -3.82
CA PHE A 309 -6.59 -6.56 -4.30
C PHE A 309 -6.57 -5.33 -3.41
N MET A 310 -5.50 -5.17 -2.66
CA MET A 310 -5.32 -4.08 -1.71
C MET A 310 -4.54 -2.94 -2.38
N THR A 311 -5.24 -1.93 -2.87
CA THR A 311 -4.69 -0.79 -3.63
C THR A 311 -4.13 0.30 -2.72
N ARG A 312 -3.55 1.37 -3.29
CA ARG A 312 -3.11 2.59 -2.55
C ARG A 312 -2.12 2.30 -1.42
N VAL A 313 -1.23 1.33 -1.64
CA VAL A 313 -0.20 0.92 -0.67
C VAL A 313 0.86 2.00 -0.46
N ASP A 314 1.11 2.82 -1.47
CA ASP A 314 1.94 4.02 -1.45
C ASP A 314 1.34 5.12 -0.55
N CYS A 315 0.02 5.29 -0.58
CA CYS A 315 -0.70 6.21 0.31
C CYS A 315 -0.69 5.71 1.76
N ALA A 316 -0.73 4.39 1.98
CA ALA A 316 -0.82 3.80 3.30
C ALA A 316 0.50 3.79 4.07
N CYS A 317 1.63 3.77 3.38
CA CYS A 317 2.94 3.68 4.01
C CYS A 317 4.03 4.40 3.19
N GLN A 318 4.78 5.28 3.84
CA GLN A 318 5.84 6.03 3.18
C GLN A 318 6.99 5.13 2.70
N LEU A 319 7.24 3.98 3.36
CA LEU A 319 8.22 2.99 2.90
C LEU A 319 7.91 2.45 1.50
N THR A 320 6.64 2.18 1.22
CA THR A 320 6.17 1.69 -0.09
C THR A 320 6.04 2.79 -1.13
N LYS A 321 5.80 4.03 -0.69
CA LYS A 321 5.85 5.21 -1.57
C LYS A 321 7.26 5.50 -2.07
N GLU A 322 8.26 5.36 -1.20
CA GLU A 322 9.66 5.57 -1.56
C GLU A 322 10.22 4.43 -2.42
N ASP A 323 9.84 3.19 -2.09
CA ASP A 323 10.29 2.00 -2.82
C ASP A 323 9.27 0.86 -2.63
N LEU A 324 8.57 0.52 -3.73
CA LEU A 324 7.52 -0.50 -3.76
C LEU A 324 8.03 -1.88 -3.35
N ARG A 325 9.33 -2.17 -3.49
CA ARG A 325 9.94 -3.44 -3.06
C ARG A 325 9.88 -3.65 -1.55
N ASN A 326 9.55 -2.60 -0.80
CA ASN A 326 9.35 -2.68 0.66
C ASN A 326 7.91 -3.03 1.05
N VAL A 327 7.02 -3.34 0.10
CA VAL A 327 5.61 -3.69 0.37
C VAL A 327 5.44 -4.83 1.37
N TYR A 328 6.25 -5.88 1.25
CA TYR A 328 6.27 -6.99 2.20
C TYR A 328 7.30 -6.84 3.32
N LYS A 329 7.95 -5.68 3.43
CA LYS A 329 8.81 -5.29 4.57
C LYS A 329 8.16 -4.22 5.45
N SER A 330 7.04 -3.66 5.00
CA SER A 330 6.26 -2.69 5.75
C SER A 330 5.38 -3.37 6.80
N LYS A 331 5.56 -2.98 8.07
CA LYS A 331 4.69 -3.40 9.18
C LYS A 331 3.25 -2.94 8.96
N LYS A 332 3.08 -1.68 8.54
CA LYS A 332 1.77 -1.06 8.30
C LYS A 332 0.96 -1.81 7.25
N ILE A 333 1.59 -2.19 6.13
CA ILE A 333 0.93 -2.97 5.07
C ILE A 333 0.52 -4.36 5.60
N ARG A 334 1.40 -5.04 6.34
CA ARG A 334 1.07 -6.34 6.95
C ARG A 334 -0.12 -6.25 7.91
N GLU A 335 -0.16 -5.24 8.77
CA GLU A 335 -1.26 -5.01 9.70
C GLU A 335 -2.57 -4.73 8.97
N ASN A 336 -2.54 -3.89 7.93
CA ASN A 336 -3.70 -3.59 7.10
C ASN A 336 -4.26 -4.85 6.40
N MET A 337 -3.38 -5.70 5.88
CA MET A 337 -3.79 -7.00 5.32
C MET A 337 -4.40 -7.92 6.38
N GLN A 338 -3.84 -7.95 7.59
CA GLN A 338 -4.39 -8.76 8.68
C GLN A 338 -5.78 -8.27 9.12
N LYS A 339 -5.98 -6.95 9.16
CA LYS A 339 -7.29 -6.35 9.44
C LYS A 339 -8.31 -6.76 8.38
N TYR A 340 -7.98 -6.61 7.10
CA TYR A 340 -8.86 -7.08 6.02
C TYR A 340 -9.12 -8.58 6.07
N ALA A 341 -8.12 -9.39 6.42
CA ALA A 341 -8.34 -10.82 6.56
C ALA A 341 -9.38 -11.15 7.65
N ASN A 342 -9.29 -10.48 8.80
CA ASN A 342 -10.20 -10.68 9.93
C ASN A 342 -11.60 -10.12 9.63
N GLU A 343 -11.67 -8.91 9.08
CA GLU A 343 -12.92 -8.21 8.81
C GLU A 343 -13.68 -8.84 7.65
N LEU A 344 -13.00 -9.17 6.56
CA LEU A 344 -13.62 -9.72 5.34
C LEU A 344 -13.63 -11.24 5.32
N GLY A 345 -13.10 -11.92 6.35
CA GLY A 345 -13.02 -13.38 6.45
C GLY A 345 -12.40 -14.06 5.23
N VAL A 346 -11.32 -13.46 4.71
CA VAL A 346 -10.50 -14.00 3.62
C VAL A 346 -9.12 -14.30 4.20
N PRO A 347 -8.50 -15.47 3.94
CA PRO A 347 -7.18 -15.75 4.48
C PRO A 347 -6.15 -14.78 3.89
N VAL A 348 -5.15 -14.40 4.70
CA VAL A 348 -4.17 -13.36 4.31
C VAL A 348 -3.52 -13.71 2.97
N ASN A 349 -3.22 -15.00 2.70
CA ASN A 349 -2.60 -15.47 1.45
C ASN A 349 -3.44 -15.25 0.17
N ARG A 350 -4.69 -14.79 0.30
CA ARG A 350 -5.53 -14.34 -0.82
C ARG A 350 -5.73 -12.83 -0.89
N ILE A 351 -4.98 -12.08 -0.08
CA ILE A 351 -4.91 -10.63 -0.13
C ILE A 351 -3.58 -10.27 -0.79
N PHE A 352 -3.63 -9.45 -1.84
CA PHE A 352 -2.48 -9.00 -2.61
C PHE A 352 -2.41 -7.48 -2.58
N PRO A 353 -1.37 -6.87 -1.98
CA PRO A 353 -1.09 -5.47 -2.18
C PRO A 353 -0.74 -5.23 -3.66
N VAL A 354 -1.36 -4.23 -4.27
CA VAL A 354 -1.12 -3.82 -5.66
C VAL A 354 -1.00 -2.30 -5.75
N LEU A 355 -0.36 -1.81 -6.80
CA LEU A 355 -0.30 -0.39 -7.13
C LEU A 355 -0.78 -0.21 -8.57
N ASN A 356 -1.51 0.87 -8.84
CA ASN A 356 -2.07 1.15 -10.16
C ASN A 356 -1.30 2.29 -10.82
N TYR A 357 -1.22 2.30 -12.16
CA TYR A 357 -0.64 3.42 -12.92
C TYR A 357 -1.48 4.70 -12.87
N HIS A 358 -2.77 4.59 -12.51
CA HIS A 358 -3.70 5.72 -12.50
C HIS A 358 -4.32 5.88 -11.12
N GLU A 359 -4.11 7.05 -10.51
CA GLU A 359 -4.91 7.49 -9.36
C GLU A 359 -6.32 7.87 -9.83
N GLU A 360 -7.33 7.45 -9.06
CA GLU A 360 -8.68 7.99 -9.21
C GLU A 360 -8.73 9.36 -8.50
N THR A 361 -8.93 10.44 -9.26
CA THR A 361 -9.08 11.79 -8.69
C THR A 361 -10.38 11.86 -7.89
N GLN A 362 -10.29 11.71 -6.57
CA GLN A 362 -11.36 12.16 -5.67
C GLN A 362 -11.13 13.64 -5.35
N MET A 363 -11.99 14.53 -5.87
CA MET A 363 -12.05 15.89 -5.33
C MET A 363 -12.57 15.82 -3.89
N GLN A 364 -11.69 15.98 -2.90
CA GLN A 364 -12.12 16.35 -1.55
C GLN A 364 -12.49 17.84 -1.57
N TYR A 365 -13.78 18.14 -1.45
CA TYR A 365 -14.25 19.50 -1.19
C TYR A 365 -14.07 19.79 0.31
N GLU A 366 -13.00 20.49 0.67
CA GLU A 366 -12.80 21.06 2.00
C GLU A 366 -13.38 22.49 2.02
N PRO A 367 -14.54 22.74 2.65
CA PRO A 367 -15.27 24.02 2.55
C PRO A 367 -14.51 25.21 3.17
N TYR A 368 -13.43 24.96 3.91
CA TYR A 368 -12.69 25.99 4.65
C TYR A 368 -11.40 26.46 3.98
N LEU A 369 -10.94 25.81 2.91
CA LEU A 369 -9.62 26.11 2.33
C LEU A 369 -9.62 26.68 0.92
N ASN A 370 -10.76 26.69 0.21
CA ASN A 370 -10.90 27.24 -1.14
C ASN A 370 -9.70 26.90 -2.07
N ARG A 371 -9.15 25.70 -1.89
CA ARG A 371 -7.96 25.19 -2.59
C ARG A 371 -8.28 23.79 -3.07
N ILE A 372 -8.24 23.64 -4.39
CA ILE A 372 -8.23 22.34 -5.06
C ILE A 372 -6.82 21.77 -4.83
N PHE A 373 -6.72 20.71 -4.04
CA PHE A 373 -5.48 19.94 -3.98
C PHE A 373 -5.48 18.97 -5.16
N PRO A 374 -4.49 19.04 -6.08
CA PRO A 374 -4.23 17.90 -6.94
C PRO A 374 -3.80 16.74 -6.04
N VAL A 375 -4.58 15.66 -6.06
CA VAL A 375 -4.14 14.32 -5.62
C VAL A 375 -2.97 13.93 -6.54
N CYS A 376 -2.00 13.16 -6.03
CA CYS A 376 -0.68 13.02 -6.63
C CYS A 376 -0.75 12.70 -8.14
N ASN A 377 -0.36 13.67 -8.97
CA ASN A 377 -0.22 13.49 -10.40
C ASN A 377 0.91 12.48 -10.68
N TYR A 378 0.58 11.23 -11.00
CA TYR A 378 1.46 10.38 -11.81
C TYR A 378 1.46 10.79 -13.30
N HIS A 379 0.84 11.93 -13.65
CA HIS A 379 0.84 12.48 -15.03
C HIS A 379 2.23 12.90 -15.54
N GLU A 380 3.29 12.80 -14.74
CA GLU A 380 4.67 13.08 -15.16
C GLU A 380 5.49 11.82 -15.49
N GLU A 381 5.05 10.62 -15.06
CA GLU A 381 5.78 9.37 -15.36
C GLU A 381 5.42 8.84 -16.76
N THR A 382 6.15 9.33 -17.76
CA THR A 382 6.11 8.81 -19.14
C THR A 382 6.69 7.39 -19.29
N HIS A 383 7.18 6.80 -18.19
CA HIS A 383 7.85 5.51 -18.18
C HIS A 383 7.03 4.46 -17.43
N ILE A 384 6.90 3.27 -18.02
CA ILE A 384 6.32 2.10 -17.36
C ILE A 384 7.23 1.75 -16.16
N ASN A 385 6.65 1.75 -14.96
CA ASN A 385 7.33 1.33 -13.73
C ASN A 385 7.29 -0.20 -13.62
N GLU A 386 8.43 -0.86 -13.84
CA GLU A 386 8.51 -2.32 -13.83
C GLU A 386 8.17 -2.96 -12.48
N ASP A 387 8.39 -2.27 -11.36
CA ASP A 387 8.03 -2.80 -10.05
C ASP A 387 6.50 -2.89 -9.88
N ILE A 388 5.74 -1.96 -10.46
CA ILE A 388 4.27 -2.07 -10.56
C ILE A 388 3.88 -3.31 -11.37
N ASN A 389 4.51 -3.52 -12.52
CA ASN A 389 4.27 -4.70 -13.35
C ASN A 389 4.54 -6.00 -12.60
N TYR A 390 5.70 -6.13 -11.94
CA TYR A 390 6.06 -7.34 -11.19
C TYR A 390 5.06 -7.64 -10.08
N LEU A 391 4.64 -6.62 -9.32
CA LEU A 391 3.68 -6.81 -8.23
C LEU A 391 2.29 -7.21 -8.76
N MET A 392 1.81 -6.55 -9.82
CA MET A 392 0.52 -6.84 -10.43
C MET A 392 0.51 -8.21 -11.11
N LEU A 393 1.56 -8.56 -11.87
CA LEU A 393 1.70 -9.85 -12.54
C LEU A 393 1.80 -10.99 -11.53
N ASP A 394 2.50 -10.81 -10.41
CA ASP A 394 2.60 -11.83 -9.37
C ASP A 394 1.20 -12.15 -8.80
N ALA A 395 0.46 -11.12 -8.39
CA ALA A 395 -0.92 -11.25 -7.90
C ALA A 395 -1.84 -11.88 -8.95
N PHE A 396 -1.84 -11.35 -10.18
CA PHE A 396 -2.73 -11.82 -11.23
C PHE A 396 -2.41 -13.26 -11.66
N THR A 397 -1.14 -13.65 -11.64
CA THR A 397 -0.76 -15.04 -11.95
C THR A 397 -1.43 -16.02 -10.99
N HIS A 398 -1.38 -15.75 -9.68
CA HIS A 398 -2.07 -16.59 -8.69
C HIS A 398 -3.58 -16.65 -8.95
N VAL A 399 -4.19 -15.51 -9.27
CA VAL A 399 -5.63 -15.39 -9.56
C VAL A 399 -6.03 -16.21 -10.80
N VAL A 400 -5.23 -16.16 -11.87
CA VAL A 400 -5.45 -16.94 -13.11
C VAL A 400 -5.38 -18.45 -12.82
N TYR A 401 -4.36 -18.92 -12.11
CA TYR A 401 -4.25 -20.34 -11.77
C TYR A 401 -5.42 -20.82 -10.92
N TRP A 402 -5.84 -20.06 -9.90
CA TRP A 402 -6.99 -20.44 -9.07
C TRP A 402 -8.31 -20.45 -9.84
N ALA A 403 -8.51 -19.49 -10.75
CA ALA A 403 -9.68 -19.48 -11.62
C ALA A 403 -9.69 -20.70 -12.55
N ASN A 404 -8.55 -21.04 -13.16
CA ASN A 404 -8.45 -22.21 -14.02
C ASN A 404 -8.68 -23.53 -13.26
N ASP A 405 -8.11 -23.67 -12.05
CA ASP A 405 -8.35 -24.84 -11.19
C ASP A 405 -9.83 -25.00 -10.84
N TYR A 406 -10.55 -23.90 -10.64
CA TYR A 406 -11.99 -23.92 -10.43
C TYR A 406 -12.74 -24.48 -11.65
N VAL A 407 -12.42 -23.99 -12.86
CA VAL A 407 -13.03 -24.50 -14.11
C VAL A 407 -12.77 -25.99 -14.28
N VAL A 408 -11.51 -26.43 -14.12
CA VAL A 408 -11.12 -27.84 -14.27
C VAL A 408 -11.86 -28.74 -13.28
N LYS A 409 -12.00 -28.31 -12.02
CA LYS A 409 -12.75 -29.05 -10.99
C LYS A 409 -14.24 -29.12 -11.29
N PHE A 410 -14.84 -28.01 -11.72
CA PHE A 410 -16.26 -27.96 -12.08
C PHE A 410 -16.57 -28.99 -13.17
N VAL A 411 -15.73 -29.02 -14.21
CA VAL A 411 -15.84 -29.98 -15.32
C VAL A 411 -15.69 -31.43 -14.82
N SER A 412 -14.69 -31.70 -13.99
CA SER A 412 -14.44 -33.06 -13.47
C SER A 412 -15.61 -33.60 -12.64
N ASN A 413 -16.27 -32.74 -11.86
CA ASN A 413 -17.41 -33.14 -11.04
C ASN A 413 -18.69 -33.43 -11.84
N GLN A 414 -18.87 -32.78 -13.02
CA GLN A 414 -20.01 -33.10 -13.89
C GLN A 414 -19.90 -34.50 -14.49
N PHE A 415 -18.70 -34.95 -14.87
CA PHE A 415 -18.46 -36.30 -15.39
C PHE A 415 -18.65 -37.43 -14.37
N HIS A 416 -18.66 -37.13 -13.07
CA HIS A 416 -18.91 -38.11 -12.01
C HIS A 416 -20.39 -38.15 -11.57
N ALA A 417 -21.20 -37.19 -12.02
CA ALA A 417 -22.63 -37.09 -11.68
C ALA A 417 -23.56 -37.58 -12.80
N GLU A 418 -23.03 -37.78 -14.01
CA GLU A 418 -23.63 -38.55 -15.11
C GLU A 418 -23.24 -40.03 -15.00
#